data_AF-A0A1I7TNX8-F1
#
_entry.id   AF-A0A1I7TNX8-F1
#
_cell.length_a   1.000
_cell.length_b   1.000
_cell.length_c   1.000
_cell.angle_alpha   90.00
_cell.angle_beta   90.00
_cell.angle_gamma   90.00
#
_symmetry.space_group_name_H-M   'P 1'
#
loop_
_entity.id
_entity.type
_entity.pdbx_description
1 polymer ?
#
loop_
_entity_poly.entity_id
_entity_poly.type
_entity_poly.pdbx_seq_one_letter_code
_entity_poly.pdbx_strand_id
1 'polypeptide(L)'
;MSTRFPLLKVTDVVFDEILSQLELNEIFNLSLCSPKMRDIVRCHMKKSIKYPLYLDTKEFKGMKFGFIGKDGKHIPMMSVRKSGISNERQFEKVNMKGNKGNEEVRVEISKYDNHYELLSSDDKDWIFGCNLVLKHITDLFRKDIHTLYCNSPYSLVFLKYRAPVRMTYSGGEDCNAYWNLFSYEMERAAKTGGLQLRHSLPAGYDFTLTRDYIYIRMERAHFARYDDVLKLAEKSREVILDESGLLSEGLNTIFNCWLEHRIDGLKFLSIRMRSYSEFSVFKGIEHRITDTTDGVKFKSYTRESYRLSPGKHLRRDDGVIALFTYDPTTRILNFGDLTGAVLCKKD
;
A
#
# COMPACT_ATOMS: atom_id res chain seq x y z
N MET A 1 -47.56 17.35 9.32
CA MET A 1 -47.56 16.22 8.36
C MET A 1 -46.14 16.09 7.82
N SER A 2 -45.48 14.94 7.98
CA SER A 2 -44.17 14.69 7.36
C SER A 2 -44.40 14.27 5.91
N THR A 3 -44.14 15.17 4.97
CA THR A 3 -44.12 14.84 3.54
C THR A 3 -42.94 13.91 3.27
N ARG A 4 -43.21 12.62 3.02
CA ARG A 4 -42.19 11.63 2.71
C ARG A 4 -41.76 11.79 1.25
N PHE A 5 -40.49 12.12 1.02
CA PHE A 5 -39.90 12.11 -0.33
C PHE A 5 -39.69 10.65 -0.78
N PRO A 6 -40.38 10.18 -1.83
CA PRO A 6 -40.29 8.80 -2.26
C PRO A 6 -39.04 8.59 -3.12
N LEU A 7 -37.88 8.45 -2.48
CA LEU A 7 -36.57 8.34 -3.15
C LEU A 7 -36.55 7.26 -4.25
N LEU A 8 -37.27 6.15 -4.07
CA LEU A 8 -37.35 5.05 -5.05
C LEU A 8 -38.32 5.29 -6.22
N LYS A 9 -38.99 6.45 -6.27
CA LYS A 9 -39.92 6.83 -7.35
C LYS A 9 -39.38 7.96 -8.22
N VAL A 10 -38.18 8.46 -7.95
CA VAL A 10 -37.54 9.48 -8.79
C VAL A 10 -37.01 8.82 -10.06
N THR A 11 -36.85 9.60 -11.13
CA THR A 11 -36.22 9.14 -12.37
C THR A 11 -34.73 8.87 -12.15
N ASP A 12 -34.14 7.99 -12.94
CA ASP A 12 -32.71 7.65 -12.91
C ASP A 12 -31.79 8.88 -12.90
N VAL A 13 -32.08 9.90 -13.70
CA VAL A 13 -31.30 11.16 -13.77
C VAL A 13 -31.31 11.93 -12.45
N VAL A 14 -32.48 12.01 -11.80
CA VAL A 14 -32.62 12.66 -10.49
C VAL A 14 -31.91 11.83 -9.41
N PHE A 15 -31.95 10.51 -9.51
CA PHE A 15 -31.23 9.63 -8.58
C PHE A 15 -29.71 9.76 -8.73
N ASP A 16 -29.21 9.83 -9.96
CA ASP A 16 -27.79 10.10 -10.26
C ASP A 16 -27.35 11.44 -9.69
N GLU A 17 -28.15 12.50 -9.85
CA GLU A 17 -27.88 13.81 -9.26
C GLU A 17 -27.83 13.72 -7.74
N ILE A 18 -28.78 13.04 -7.09
CA ILE A 18 -28.77 12.84 -5.63
C ILE A 18 -27.49 12.13 -5.19
N LEU A 19 -27.12 11.02 -5.84
CA LEU A 19 -25.89 10.29 -5.50
C LEU A 19 -24.63 11.13 -5.70
N SER A 20 -24.63 12.03 -6.69
CA SER A 20 -23.48 12.91 -6.95
C SER A 20 -23.23 13.94 -5.84
N GLN A 21 -24.26 14.25 -5.05
CA GLN A 21 -24.20 15.17 -3.92
C GLN A 21 -23.87 14.48 -2.59
N LEU A 22 -23.83 13.14 -2.56
CA LEU A 22 -23.57 12.36 -1.34
C LEU A 22 -22.08 12.01 -1.20
N GLU A 23 -21.60 12.00 0.05
CA GLU A 23 -20.33 11.42 0.40
C GLU A 23 -20.37 9.87 0.29
N LEU A 24 -19.20 9.24 0.17
CA LEU A 24 -19.12 7.78 -0.03
C LEU A 24 -19.74 6.98 1.11
N ASN A 25 -19.61 7.45 2.35
CA ASN A 25 -20.21 6.84 3.53
C ASN A 25 -21.73 6.99 3.52
N GLU A 26 -22.26 8.10 3.01
CA GLU A 26 -23.70 8.30 2.85
C GLU A 26 -24.28 7.37 1.78
N ILE A 27 -23.57 7.20 0.65
CA ILE A 27 -23.92 6.23 -0.39
C ILE A 27 -23.89 4.80 0.18
N PHE A 28 -22.87 4.48 0.97
CA PHE A 28 -22.76 3.20 1.66
C PHE A 28 -23.94 2.97 2.62
N ASN A 29 -24.26 3.96 3.45
CA ASN A 29 -25.39 3.90 4.39
C ASN A 29 -26.73 3.72 3.67
N LEU A 30 -26.93 4.42 2.55
CA LEU A 30 -28.11 4.27 1.71
C LEU A 30 -28.26 2.83 1.20
N SER A 31 -27.14 2.19 0.86
CA SER A 31 -27.14 0.79 0.42
C SER A 31 -27.55 -0.21 1.51
N LEU A 32 -27.42 0.14 2.79
CA LEU A 32 -27.83 -0.71 3.92
C LEU A 32 -29.35 -0.68 4.16
N CYS A 33 -30.06 0.32 3.63
CA CYS A 33 -31.50 0.50 3.90
C CYS A 33 -32.36 -0.65 3.37
N SER A 34 -32.02 -1.24 2.22
CA SER A 34 -32.68 -2.44 1.69
C SER A 34 -31.88 -3.08 0.55
N PRO A 35 -32.07 -4.39 0.28
CA PRO A 35 -31.45 -5.04 -0.87
C PRO A 35 -31.78 -4.35 -2.20
N LYS A 36 -33.02 -3.88 -2.37
CA LYS A 36 -33.45 -3.10 -3.55
C LYS A 36 -32.66 -1.80 -3.68
N MET A 37 -32.50 -1.05 -2.60
CA MET A 37 -31.74 0.19 -2.60
C MET A 37 -30.27 -0.06 -2.95
N ARG A 38 -29.65 -1.09 -2.36
CA ARG A 38 -28.28 -1.49 -2.71
C ARG A 38 -28.13 -1.78 -4.20
N ASP A 39 -29.04 -2.56 -4.77
CA ASP A 39 -28.97 -2.92 -6.18
C ASP A 39 -29.11 -1.69 -7.09
N ILE A 40 -29.98 -0.74 -6.73
CA ILE A 40 -30.11 0.56 -7.40
C ILE A 40 -28.81 1.34 -7.28
N VAL A 41 -28.30 1.60 -6.06
CA VAL A 41 -27.04 2.33 -5.84
C VAL A 41 -25.90 1.69 -6.64
N ARG A 42 -25.74 0.37 -6.57
CA ARG A 42 -24.73 -0.38 -7.34
C ARG A 42 -24.90 -0.25 -8.85
N CYS A 43 -26.14 -0.13 -9.34
CA CYS A 43 -26.44 0.10 -10.74
C CYS A 43 -26.12 1.52 -11.19
N HIS A 44 -26.19 2.52 -10.32
CA HIS A 44 -25.83 3.90 -10.64
C HIS A 44 -24.32 4.16 -10.44
N MET A 45 -23.68 3.45 -9.51
CA MET A 45 -22.23 3.47 -9.27
C MET A 45 -21.42 2.62 -10.28
N LYS A 46 -21.83 2.55 -11.56
CA LYS A 46 -21.16 1.68 -12.57
C LYS A 46 -19.69 2.02 -12.79
N LYS A 47 -19.28 3.26 -12.50
CA LYS A 47 -17.88 3.68 -12.59
C LYS A 47 -17.14 3.24 -11.33
N SER A 48 -16.11 2.41 -11.49
CA SER A 48 -15.24 2.02 -10.40
C SER A 48 -14.63 3.26 -9.73
N ILE A 49 -14.74 3.30 -8.41
CA ILE A 49 -14.19 4.38 -7.61
C ILE A 49 -12.66 4.22 -7.53
N LYS A 50 -11.93 5.27 -7.89
CA LYS A 50 -10.45 5.27 -7.91
C LYS A 50 -9.78 5.57 -6.56
N TYR A 51 -10.55 5.81 -5.50
CA TYR A 51 -10.02 6.10 -4.16
C TYR A 51 -9.37 4.88 -3.51
N PRO A 52 -8.16 4.96 -2.95
CA PRO A 52 -7.53 3.85 -2.23
C PRO A 52 -8.39 3.32 -1.08
N LEU A 53 -8.36 2.00 -0.84
CA LEU A 53 -8.98 1.42 0.35
C LEU A 53 -8.05 1.67 1.54
N TYR A 54 -8.59 2.03 2.70
CA TYR A 54 -7.85 1.98 3.95
C TYR A 54 -8.50 1.04 4.96
N LEU A 55 -7.66 0.35 5.72
CA LEU A 55 -8.01 -0.57 6.80
C LEU A 55 -7.28 -0.13 8.07
N ASP A 56 -8.01 0.50 8.99
CA ASP A 56 -7.44 1.02 10.23
C ASP A 56 -7.64 0.03 11.39
N THR A 57 -6.54 -0.48 11.93
CA THR A 57 -6.50 -1.40 13.07
C THR A 57 -5.86 -0.78 14.32
N LYS A 58 -5.82 0.56 14.43
CA LYS A 58 -5.24 1.25 15.60
C LYS A 58 -6.07 1.01 16.86
N GLU A 59 -7.39 0.90 16.72
CA GLU A 59 -8.26 0.64 17.85
C GLU A 59 -8.14 -0.81 18.33
N PHE A 60 -7.92 -0.98 19.63
CA PHE A 60 -7.86 -2.31 20.24
C PHE A 60 -9.17 -3.06 19.96
N LYS A 61 -9.05 -4.27 19.39
CA LYS A 61 -10.17 -5.13 19.01
C LYS A 61 -11.14 -4.53 17.97
N GLY A 62 -10.72 -3.51 17.23
CA GLY A 62 -11.50 -2.88 16.17
C GLY A 62 -10.78 -2.89 14.81
N MET A 63 -11.56 -2.88 13.73
CA MET A 63 -11.06 -2.58 12.39
C MET A 63 -12.03 -1.63 11.69
N LYS A 64 -11.55 -0.48 11.22
CA LYS A 64 -12.34 0.44 10.39
C LYS A 64 -12.03 0.24 8.92
N PHE A 65 -13.07 0.23 8.10
CA PHE A 65 -13.01 0.07 6.65
C PHE A 65 -13.44 1.38 6.00
N GLY A 66 -12.66 1.86 5.02
CA GLY A 66 -13.05 3.05 4.29
C GLY A 66 -12.18 3.39 3.10
N PHE A 67 -12.35 4.61 2.59
CA PHE A 67 -11.58 5.12 1.46
C PHE A 67 -10.80 6.37 1.82
N ILE A 68 -9.68 6.58 1.13
CA ILE A 68 -8.94 7.84 1.19
C ILE A 68 -9.46 8.74 0.06
N GLY A 69 -10.14 9.83 0.44
CA GLY A 69 -10.69 10.82 -0.48
C GLY A 69 -9.62 11.64 -1.23
N LYS A 70 -10.04 12.56 -2.11
CA LYS A 70 -9.13 13.39 -2.92
C LYS A 70 -8.14 14.19 -2.08
N ASP A 71 -8.60 14.69 -0.94
CA ASP A 71 -7.81 15.57 -0.06
C ASP A 71 -7.01 14.78 0.99
N GLY A 72 -6.87 13.46 0.82
CA GLY A 72 -6.24 12.58 1.81
C GLY A 72 -7.12 12.26 3.02
N LYS A 73 -8.31 12.88 3.13
CA LYS A 73 -9.26 12.62 4.22
C LYS A 73 -9.73 11.17 4.21
N HIS A 74 -9.67 10.53 5.38
CA HIS A 74 -10.22 9.19 5.58
C HIS A 74 -11.75 9.28 5.68
N ILE A 75 -12.45 8.51 4.85
CA ILE A 75 -13.91 8.41 4.84
C ILE A 75 -14.28 7.02 5.36
N PRO A 76 -14.62 6.87 6.66
CA PRO A 76 -15.00 5.59 7.23
C PRO A 76 -16.38 5.18 6.71
N MET A 77 -16.49 3.94 6.24
CA MET A 77 -17.78 3.34 5.84
C MET A 77 -18.39 2.59 7.01
N MET A 78 -17.60 1.70 7.62
CA MET A 78 -18.05 0.82 8.70
C MET A 78 -16.85 0.31 9.50
N SER A 79 -17.06 0.06 10.79
CA SER A 79 -16.10 -0.63 11.64
C SER A 79 -16.62 -2.00 12.06
N VAL A 80 -15.71 -2.90 12.43
CA VAL A 80 -16.02 -4.21 13.02
C VAL A 80 -15.28 -4.32 14.34
N ARG A 81 -16.01 -4.53 15.42
CA ARG A 81 -15.46 -4.48 16.78
C ARG A 81 -15.80 -5.73 17.58
N LYS A 82 -14.79 -6.34 18.22
CA LYS A 82 -15.04 -7.42 19.19
C LYS A 82 -15.67 -6.81 20.43
N SER A 83 -16.80 -7.37 20.84
CA SER A 83 -17.65 -6.84 21.89
C SER A 83 -16.89 -6.68 23.20
N GLY A 84 -17.06 -5.50 23.77
CA GLY A 84 -16.73 -5.16 25.13
C GLY A 84 -17.32 -3.80 25.47
N ILE A 85 -18.59 -3.53 25.12
CA ILE A 85 -19.24 -2.24 25.42
C ILE A 85 -20.72 -2.42 25.81
N SER A 86 -21.12 -1.53 26.73
CA SER A 86 -22.32 -1.41 27.55
C SER A 86 -23.68 -1.42 26.84
N ASN A 87 -24.70 -1.72 27.65
CA ASN A 87 -26.12 -1.91 27.31
C ASN A 87 -26.86 -0.67 26.77
N GLU A 88 -26.20 0.46 26.53
CA GLU A 88 -26.86 1.74 26.22
C GLU A 88 -26.94 2.09 24.72
N ARG A 89 -26.38 1.26 23.83
CA ARG A 89 -26.38 1.54 22.39
C ARG A 89 -27.69 1.11 21.71
N GLN A 90 -28.16 1.93 20.77
CA GLN A 90 -29.25 1.57 19.87
C GLN A 90 -28.72 0.71 18.72
N PHE A 91 -29.42 -0.39 18.45
CA PHE A 91 -29.08 -1.35 17.41
C PHE A 91 -30.13 -1.35 16.31
N GLU A 92 -29.66 -1.45 15.07
CA GLU A 92 -30.50 -1.57 13.88
C GLU A 92 -30.13 -2.84 13.12
N LYS A 93 -31.15 -3.51 12.56
CA LYS A 93 -30.94 -4.71 11.74
C LYS A 93 -30.90 -4.34 10.27
N VAL A 94 -29.77 -4.57 9.62
CA VAL A 94 -29.56 -4.28 8.19
C VAL A 94 -29.26 -5.55 7.40
N ASN A 95 -29.44 -5.49 6.07
CA ASN A 95 -29.07 -6.56 5.16
C ASN A 95 -27.75 -6.21 4.46
N MET A 96 -26.76 -7.08 4.58
CA MET A 96 -25.46 -6.95 3.92
C MET A 96 -25.25 -8.10 2.94
N LYS A 97 -24.41 -7.86 1.94
CA LYS A 97 -24.09 -8.88 0.92
C LYS A 97 -23.24 -10.00 1.53
N GLY A 98 -23.83 -11.20 1.66
CA GLY A 98 -23.19 -12.38 2.23
C GLY A 98 -22.11 -13.00 1.35
N ASN A 99 -21.36 -13.96 1.89
CA ASN A 99 -20.19 -14.56 1.23
C ASN A 99 -20.52 -15.53 0.08
N LYS A 100 -21.70 -16.16 0.06
CA LYS A 100 -22.11 -17.12 -1.00
C LYS A 100 -23.15 -16.52 -1.94
N GLY A 101 -22.80 -16.41 -3.23
CA GLY A 101 -23.75 -15.99 -4.27
C GLY A 101 -24.49 -14.68 -3.98
N ASN A 102 -25.80 -14.68 -4.18
CA ASN A 102 -26.69 -13.55 -3.90
C ASN A 102 -27.30 -13.55 -2.48
N GLU A 103 -26.74 -14.33 -1.55
CA GLU A 103 -27.23 -14.42 -0.17
C GLU A 103 -27.13 -13.07 0.56
N GLU A 104 -28.21 -12.72 1.25
CA GLU A 104 -28.28 -11.58 2.18
C GLU A 104 -28.02 -12.08 3.59
N VAL A 105 -27.12 -11.41 4.31
CA VAL A 105 -26.89 -11.66 5.73
C VAL A 105 -27.48 -10.52 6.53
N ARG A 106 -28.37 -10.85 7.44
CA ARG A 106 -28.96 -9.87 8.36
C ARG A 106 -28.04 -9.70 9.56
N VAL A 107 -27.60 -8.48 9.82
CA VAL A 107 -26.66 -8.16 10.90
C VAL A 107 -27.17 -7.01 11.74
N GLU A 108 -26.73 -6.95 13.00
CA GLU A 108 -26.99 -5.83 13.90
C GLU A 108 -25.83 -4.85 13.83
N ILE A 109 -26.15 -3.59 13.53
CA ILE A 109 -25.20 -2.49 13.50
C ILE A 109 -25.62 -1.43 14.53
N SER A 110 -24.67 -0.64 14.98
CA SER A 110 -24.92 0.53 15.83
C SER A 110 -24.25 1.75 15.22
N LYS A 111 -24.86 2.93 15.34
CA LYS A 111 -24.23 4.17 14.92
C LYS A 111 -23.08 4.52 15.88
N TYR A 112 -21.92 4.87 15.33
CA TYR A 112 -20.77 5.32 16.10
C TYR A 112 -20.11 6.51 15.41
N ASP A 113 -20.26 7.67 16.04
CA ASP A 113 -19.78 8.94 15.51
C ASP A 113 -20.32 9.18 14.07
N ASN A 114 -19.43 9.12 13.07
CA ASN A 114 -19.73 9.39 11.66
C ASN A 114 -19.91 8.14 10.78
N HIS A 115 -19.91 6.93 11.35
CA HIS A 115 -20.09 5.68 10.61
C HIS A 115 -20.88 4.65 11.46
N TYR A 116 -21.09 3.45 10.92
CA TYR A 116 -21.72 2.35 11.64
C TYR A 116 -20.69 1.33 12.11
N GLU A 117 -20.94 0.67 13.24
CA GLU A 117 -20.15 -0.45 13.73
C GLU A 117 -20.96 -1.73 13.69
N LEU A 118 -20.32 -2.80 13.21
CA LEU A 118 -20.75 -4.17 13.35
C LEU A 118 -20.08 -4.77 14.59
N LEU A 119 -20.87 -5.25 15.54
CA LEU A 119 -20.34 -5.92 16.74
C LEU A 119 -20.13 -7.40 16.48
N SER A 120 -19.10 -7.96 17.11
CA SER A 120 -18.75 -9.37 17.00
C SER A 120 -18.51 -9.95 18.38
N SER A 121 -19.09 -11.12 18.65
CA SER A 121 -19.03 -11.73 19.99
C SER A 121 -17.67 -12.38 20.27
N ASP A 122 -17.05 -12.95 19.24
CA ASP A 122 -15.79 -13.65 19.32
C ASP A 122 -14.88 -13.38 18.09
N ASP A 123 -13.76 -14.10 18.02
CA ASP A 123 -12.78 -13.98 16.94
C ASP A 123 -13.30 -14.45 15.59
N LYS A 124 -14.13 -15.50 15.57
CA LYS A 124 -14.71 -16.04 14.34
C LYS A 124 -15.75 -15.08 13.78
N ASP A 125 -16.62 -14.57 14.63
CA ASP A 125 -17.61 -13.54 14.30
C ASP A 125 -16.95 -12.27 13.80
N TRP A 126 -15.83 -11.88 14.41
CA TRP A 126 -15.09 -10.69 14.00
C TRP A 126 -14.46 -10.85 12.62
N ILE A 127 -13.84 -12.01 12.35
CA ILE A 127 -13.33 -12.33 11.02
C ILE A 127 -14.48 -12.38 10.00
N PHE A 128 -15.62 -12.95 10.37
CA PHE A 128 -16.81 -12.99 9.52
C PHE A 128 -17.31 -11.58 9.20
N GLY A 129 -17.42 -10.72 10.21
CA GLY A 129 -17.81 -9.33 10.07
C GLY A 129 -16.87 -8.54 9.16
N CYS A 130 -15.55 -8.65 9.36
CA CYS A 130 -14.55 -8.01 8.51
C CYS A 130 -14.70 -8.44 7.03
N ASN A 131 -14.89 -9.74 6.78
CA ASN A 131 -15.12 -10.24 5.42
C ASN A 131 -16.44 -9.72 4.84
N LEU A 132 -17.50 -9.66 5.64
CA LEU A 132 -18.81 -9.18 5.23
C LEU A 132 -18.78 -7.70 4.82
N VAL A 133 -18.15 -6.85 5.65
CA VAL A 133 -17.97 -5.42 5.37
C VAL A 133 -17.16 -5.22 4.10
N LEU A 134 -16.00 -5.85 4.00
CA LEU A 134 -15.14 -5.74 2.82
C LEU A 134 -15.85 -6.23 1.55
N LYS A 135 -16.60 -7.33 1.63
CA LYS A 135 -17.37 -7.85 0.49
C LYS A 135 -18.46 -6.86 0.06
N HIS A 136 -19.18 -6.29 1.02
CA HIS A 136 -20.22 -5.31 0.72
C HIS A 136 -19.65 -4.04 0.08
N ILE A 137 -18.54 -3.50 0.60
CA ILE A 137 -17.83 -2.35 0.02
C ILE A 137 -17.39 -2.64 -1.43
N THR A 138 -16.76 -3.79 -1.66
CA THR A 138 -16.24 -4.15 -2.99
C THR A 138 -17.33 -4.44 -4.01
N ASP A 139 -18.46 -5.03 -3.60
CA ASP A 139 -19.65 -5.23 -4.44
C ASP A 139 -20.30 -3.89 -4.81
N LEU A 140 -20.51 -3.01 -3.83
CA LEU A 140 -21.19 -1.73 -4.02
C LEU A 140 -20.42 -0.81 -4.98
N PHE A 141 -19.11 -0.70 -4.78
CA PHE A 141 -18.26 0.23 -5.53
C PHE A 141 -17.53 -0.40 -6.72
N ARG A 142 -17.86 -1.67 -7.06
CA ARG A 142 -17.28 -2.45 -8.18
C ARG A 142 -15.77 -2.28 -8.31
N LYS A 143 -15.08 -2.45 -7.18
CA LYS A 143 -13.70 -2.03 -7.06
C LYS A 143 -12.76 -3.21 -6.93
N ASP A 144 -11.90 -3.37 -7.93
CA ASP A 144 -10.63 -4.07 -7.73
C ASP A 144 -9.74 -3.19 -6.86
N ILE A 145 -9.31 -3.74 -5.73
CA ILE A 145 -8.50 -3.01 -4.76
C ILE A 145 -7.08 -2.92 -5.31
N HIS A 146 -6.81 -1.87 -6.08
CA HIS A 146 -5.47 -1.61 -6.60
C HIS A 146 -4.52 -1.11 -5.51
N THR A 147 -5.00 -0.28 -4.59
CA THR A 147 -4.18 0.31 -3.53
C THR A 147 -4.83 0.09 -2.17
N LEU A 148 -4.03 -0.42 -1.24
CA LEU A 148 -4.38 -0.63 0.16
C LEU A 148 -3.50 0.25 1.06
N TYR A 149 -4.13 0.91 2.02
CA TYR A 149 -3.48 1.48 3.20
C TYR A 149 -3.90 0.67 4.42
N CYS A 150 -2.95 0.18 5.21
CA CYS A 150 -3.27 -0.58 6.41
C CYS A 150 -2.28 -0.34 7.53
N ASN A 151 -2.69 -0.55 8.78
CA ASN A 151 -1.77 -0.47 9.93
C ASN A 151 -1.16 -1.83 10.29
N SER A 152 -1.80 -2.93 9.88
CA SER A 152 -1.40 -4.30 10.22
C SER A 152 -1.40 -5.20 8.98
N PRO A 153 -0.40 -6.11 8.84
CA PRO A 153 -0.34 -7.13 7.78
C PRO A 153 -1.56 -8.05 7.79
N TYR A 154 -2.19 -8.22 8.95
CA TYR A 154 -3.39 -9.04 9.09
C TYR A 154 -4.52 -8.60 8.14
N SER A 155 -4.54 -7.31 7.79
CA SER A 155 -5.45 -6.72 6.82
C SER A 155 -5.37 -7.38 5.43
N LEU A 156 -4.19 -7.85 5.01
CA LEU A 156 -3.98 -8.54 3.74
C LEU A 156 -4.63 -9.93 3.69
N VAL A 157 -4.84 -10.57 4.84
CA VAL A 157 -5.50 -11.89 4.92
C VAL A 157 -6.96 -11.80 4.48
N PHE A 158 -7.64 -10.68 4.74
CA PHE A 158 -9.02 -10.45 4.30
C PHE A 158 -9.13 -10.27 2.78
N LEU A 159 -8.03 -9.98 2.10
CA LEU A 159 -7.98 -9.80 0.65
C LEU A 159 -7.62 -11.10 -0.10
N LYS A 160 -7.42 -12.22 0.60
CA LYS A 160 -6.90 -13.50 0.06
C LYS A 160 -7.53 -13.93 -1.27
N TYR A 161 -8.84 -13.80 -1.43
CA TYR A 161 -9.58 -14.29 -2.59
C TYR A 161 -9.83 -13.21 -3.65
N ARG A 162 -9.12 -12.09 -3.59
CA ARG A 162 -9.24 -10.98 -4.53
C ARG A 162 -8.04 -10.92 -5.46
N ALA A 163 -8.18 -10.17 -6.55
CA ALA A 163 -7.08 -9.89 -7.46
C ALA A 163 -5.88 -9.31 -6.69
N PRO A 164 -4.64 -9.59 -7.14
CA PRO A 164 -3.44 -9.02 -6.52
C PRO A 164 -3.55 -7.50 -6.38
N VAL A 165 -3.18 -7.00 -5.20
CA VAL A 165 -3.12 -5.56 -4.95
C VAL A 165 -1.92 -5.00 -5.71
N ARG A 166 -2.06 -3.84 -6.35
CA ARG A 166 -0.91 -3.22 -7.02
C ARG A 166 0.07 -2.70 -5.96
N MET A 167 -0.42 -1.95 -4.97
CA MET A 167 0.40 -1.29 -3.97
C MET A 167 -0.21 -1.40 -2.57
N THR A 168 0.61 -1.77 -1.59
CA THR A 168 0.25 -1.74 -0.16
C THR A 168 1.12 -0.75 0.58
N TYR A 169 0.49 0.18 1.29
CA TYR A 169 1.13 1.10 2.22
C TYR A 169 0.82 0.66 3.64
N SER A 170 1.85 0.37 4.42
CA SER A 170 1.69 -0.13 5.79
C SER A 170 2.29 0.78 6.85
N GLY A 171 1.52 1.04 7.90
CA GLY A 171 1.89 1.91 9.02
C GLY A 171 1.65 3.40 8.74
N GLY A 172 2.21 4.24 9.59
CA GLY A 172 2.08 5.71 9.55
C GLY A 172 2.54 6.33 10.87
N GLU A 173 2.46 7.66 10.98
CA GLU A 173 2.98 8.40 12.15
C GLU A 173 2.40 7.95 13.49
N ASP A 174 1.12 7.56 13.52
CA ASP A 174 0.47 7.10 14.76
C ASP A 174 0.46 5.57 14.92
N CYS A 175 1.24 4.82 14.14
CA CYS A 175 1.32 3.37 14.26
C CYS A 175 2.53 2.96 15.09
N ASN A 176 2.29 2.63 16.36
CA ASN A 176 3.35 2.18 17.29
C ASN A 176 3.67 0.68 17.19
N ALA A 177 2.88 -0.09 16.43
CA ALA A 177 3.12 -1.50 16.22
C ALA A 177 4.01 -1.71 14.99
N TYR A 178 5.09 -2.46 15.15
CA TYR A 178 5.89 -2.95 14.03
C TYR A 178 5.55 -4.43 13.77
N TRP A 179 5.71 -4.84 12.51
CA TRP A 179 5.41 -6.20 12.08
C TRP A 179 6.56 -6.72 11.25
N ASN A 180 6.97 -7.96 11.48
CA ASN A 180 7.97 -8.64 10.66
C ASN A 180 7.45 -8.80 9.22
N LEU A 181 8.33 -8.68 8.21
CA LEU A 181 7.98 -8.90 6.79
C LEU A 181 7.29 -10.24 6.56
N PHE A 182 7.73 -11.30 7.25
CA PHE A 182 7.10 -12.61 7.24
C PHE A 182 5.58 -12.55 7.48
N SER A 183 5.12 -11.61 8.30
CA SER A 183 3.68 -11.42 8.58
C SER A 183 2.91 -10.93 7.34
N TYR A 184 3.54 -10.13 6.48
CA TYR A 184 2.97 -9.69 5.19
C TYR A 184 3.06 -10.80 4.13
N GLU A 185 3.95 -11.76 4.33
CA GLU A 185 4.24 -12.82 3.37
C GLU A 185 3.56 -14.16 3.64
N MET A 186 2.74 -14.23 4.70
CA MET A 186 1.94 -15.41 5.02
C MET A 186 1.23 -15.95 3.77
N GLU A 187 1.28 -17.27 3.54
CA GLU A 187 0.71 -17.94 2.34
C GLU A 187 -0.74 -17.50 2.04
N ARG A 188 -1.51 -17.23 3.09
CA ARG A 188 -2.92 -16.81 3.02
C ARG A 188 -3.12 -15.31 2.78
N ALA A 189 -2.08 -14.49 2.82
CA ALA A 189 -2.16 -13.05 2.56
C ALA A 189 -2.23 -12.76 1.05
N ALA A 190 -3.03 -11.76 0.67
CA ALA A 190 -3.09 -11.28 -0.70
C ALA A 190 -1.71 -10.87 -1.21
N LYS A 191 -1.43 -11.15 -2.49
CA LYS A 191 -0.19 -10.71 -3.14
C LYS A 191 -0.26 -9.22 -3.44
N THR A 192 0.85 -8.51 -3.23
CA THR A 192 1.00 -7.11 -3.61
C THR A 192 2.18 -6.94 -4.56
N GLY A 193 2.03 -6.10 -5.59
CA GLY A 193 3.14 -5.81 -6.52
C GLY A 193 4.21 -4.91 -5.90
N GLY A 194 3.78 -3.95 -5.07
CA GLY A 194 4.65 -3.11 -4.27
C GLY A 194 4.23 -3.03 -2.81
N LEU A 195 5.21 -2.85 -1.91
CA LEU A 195 5.02 -2.70 -0.48
C LEU A 195 5.83 -1.50 0.03
N GLN A 196 5.18 -0.61 0.79
CA GLN A 196 5.82 0.52 1.44
C GLN A 196 5.56 0.48 2.94
N LEU A 197 6.62 0.36 3.74
CA LEU A 197 6.55 0.42 5.19
C LEU A 197 6.89 1.82 5.69
N ARG A 198 5.97 2.41 6.45
CA ARG A 198 6.03 3.80 6.93
C ARG A 198 6.37 3.93 8.42
N HIS A 199 6.46 2.81 9.13
CA HIS A 199 6.79 2.78 10.55
C HIS A 199 8.30 2.71 10.75
N SER A 200 8.76 3.14 11.93
CA SER A 200 10.16 3.00 12.34
C SER A 200 10.49 1.53 12.57
N LEU A 201 11.54 1.04 11.91
CA LEU A 201 11.99 -0.35 12.02
C LEU A 201 13.05 -0.48 13.13
N PRO A 202 12.90 -1.44 14.06
CA PRO A 202 13.87 -1.63 15.14
C PRO A 202 15.21 -2.16 14.63
N ALA A 203 16.24 -2.06 15.47
CA ALA A 203 17.51 -2.73 15.21
C ALA A 203 17.32 -4.26 15.15
N GLY A 204 17.98 -4.91 14.19
CA GLY A 204 17.85 -6.36 13.98
C GLY A 204 16.53 -6.79 13.32
N TYR A 205 15.80 -5.86 12.70
CA TYR A 205 14.62 -6.19 11.90
C TYR A 205 14.99 -7.16 10.76
N ASP A 206 14.14 -8.16 10.53
CA ASP A 206 14.37 -9.14 9.48
C ASP A 206 13.83 -8.63 8.13
N PHE A 207 14.77 -8.30 7.23
CA PHE A 207 14.49 -7.83 5.88
C PHE A 207 14.29 -8.96 4.86
N THR A 208 14.27 -10.22 5.30
CA THR A 208 14.10 -11.37 4.40
C THR A 208 12.73 -11.34 3.74
N LEU A 209 12.73 -11.44 2.41
CA LEU A 209 11.53 -11.60 1.60
C LEU A 209 11.47 -13.04 1.07
N THR A 210 10.27 -13.61 1.09
CA THR A 210 9.96 -14.95 0.56
C THR A 210 9.29 -14.87 -0.81
N ARG A 211 8.86 -13.68 -1.25
CA ARG A 211 8.19 -13.44 -2.54
C ARG A 211 8.94 -12.41 -3.35
N ASP A 212 8.77 -12.46 -4.67
CA ASP A 212 9.30 -11.43 -5.56
C ASP A 212 8.38 -10.20 -5.57
N TYR A 213 8.98 -9.03 -5.47
CA TYR A 213 8.34 -7.72 -5.51
C TYR A 213 8.83 -6.90 -6.70
N ILE A 214 7.94 -6.07 -7.24
CA ILE A 214 8.36 -5.05 -8.18
C ILE A 214 8.97 -3.87 -7.42
N TYR A 215 8.42 -3.55 -6.25
CA TYR A 215 8.77 -2.35 -5.50
C TYR A 215 8.72 -2.57 -3.98
N ILE A 216 9.81 -2.25 -3.29
CA ILE A 216 9.85 -2.16 -1.83
C ILE A 216 10.36 -0.78 -1.42
N ARG A 217 9.65 -0.14 -0.49
CA ARG A 217 10.11 1.09 0.16
C ARG A 217 10.02 1.00 1.67
N MET A 218 11.08 1.40 2.35
CA MET A 218 11.10 1.57 3.80
C MET A 218 11.38 3.05 4.11
N GLU A 219 10.44 3.72 4.76
CA GLU A 219 10.60 5.15 5.06
C GLU A 219 11.57 5.39 6.23
N ARG A 220 11.57 4.51 7.24
CA ARG A 220 12.26 4.73 8.52
C ARG A 220 13.07 3.52 8.95
N ALA A 221 14.10 3.17 8.17
CA ALA A 221 14.94 1.99 8.39
C ALA A 221 16.34 2.37 8.92
N HIS A 222 16.42 3.22 9.96
CA HIS A 222 17.67 3.81 10.47
C HIS A 222 18.81 2.81 10.75
N PHE A 223 18.47 1.57 11.12
CA PHE A 223 19.44 0.54 11.45
C PHE A 223 19.81 -0.37 10.28
N ALA A 224 19.15 -0.22 9.12
CA ALA A 224 19.39 -1.05 7.95
C ALA A 224 20.81 -0.86 7.43
N ARG A 225 21.49 -1.99 7.20
CA ARG A 225 22.86 -2.07 6.70
C ARG A 225 22.88 -2.70 5.30
N TYR A 226 24.08 -2.96 4.78
CA TYR A 226 24.23 -3.47 3.42
C TYR A 226 23.63 -4.87 3.24
N ASP A 227 23.73 -5.74 4.26
CA ASP A 227 23.16 -7.08 4.25
C ASP A 227 21.63 -7.03 4.19
N ASP A 228 21.01 -6.05 4.84
CA ASP A 228 19.57 -5.80 4.76
C ASP A 228 19.16 -5.34 3.35
N VAL A 229 19.94 -4.46 2.73
CA VAL A 229 19.71 -4.03 1.33
C VAL A 229 19.81 -5.21 0.37
N LEU A 230 20.80 -6.10 0.57
CA LEU A 230 20.98 -7.29 -0.26
C LEU A 230 19.78 -8.24 -0.15
N LYS A 231 19.30 -8.52 1.08
CA LYS A 231 18.09 -9.34 1.30
C LYS A 231 16.87 -8.80 0.53
N LEU A 232 16.70 -7.47 0.51
CA LEU A 232 15.62 -6.84 -0.25
C LEU A 232 15.85 -6.95 -1.76
N ALA A 233 17.08 -6.67 -2.22
CA ALA A 233 17.44 -6.65 -3.64
C ALA A 233 17.38 -8.02 -4.31
N GLU A 234 17.64 -9.11 -3.58
CA GLU A 234 17.50 -10.49 -4.07
C GLU A 234 16.08 -10.81 -4.55
N LYS A 235 15.08 -10.13 -3.98
CA LYS A 235 13.65 -10.39 -4.23
C LYS A 235 12.88 -9.18 -4.73
N SER A 236 13.56 -8.08 -5.06
CA SER A 236 12.90 -6.85 -5.45
C SER A 236 13.56 -6.21 -6.66
N ARG A 237 12.75 -5.73 -7.61
CA ARG A 237 13.26 -4.99 -8.77
C ARG A 237 13.58 -3.53 -8.43
N GLU A 238 12.85 -2.93 -7.50
CA GLU A 238 13.09 -1.57 -7.03
C GLU A 238 13.13 -1.57 -5.49
N VAL A 239 14.18 -1.00 -4.91
CA VAL A 239 14.37 -0.88 -3.47
C VAL A 239 14.63 0.57 -3.10
N ILE A 240 13.85 1.10 -2.14
CA ILE A 240 14.00 2.47 -1.64
C ILE A 240 14.10 2.45 -0.12
N LEU A 241 15.16 3.03 0.42
CA LEU A 241 15.33 3.29 1.85
C LEU A 241 15.48 4.80 2.07
N ASP A 242 14.42 5.45 2.55
CA ASP A 242 14.46 6.90 2.78
C ASP A 242 15.36 7.26 3.98
N GLU A 243 15.59 6.30 4.88
CA GLU A 243 16.50 6.40 6.01
C GLU A 243 17.22 5.06 6.18
N SER A 244 18.54 5.09 6.31
CA SER A 244 19.35 3.89 6.50
C SER A 244 20.60 4.15 7.34
N GLY A 245 21.17 3.08 7.89
CA GLY A 245 22.48 3.07 8.53
C GLY A 245 23.62 2.78 7.55
N LEU A 246 23.36 2.78 6.24
CA LEU A 246 24.31 2.34 5.22
C LEU A 246 25.52 3.29 5.13
N LEU A 247 26.71 2.68 5.14
CA LEU A 247 28.01 3.33 4.97
C LEU A 247 28.57 3.04 3.59
N SER A 248 29.62 3.79 3.21
CA SER A 248 30.28 3.69 1.90
C SER A 248 30.84 2.29 1.60
N GLU A 249 31.43 1.63 2.60
CA GLU A 249 31.95 0.26 2.46
C GLU A 249 30.82 -0.74 2.13
N GLY A 250 29.65 -0.55 2.77
CA GLY A 250 28.48 -1.36 2.48
C GLY A 250 27.97 -1.18 1.05
N LEU A 251 28.05 0.05 0.52
CA LEU A 251 27.69 0.32 -0.87
C LEU A 251 28.67 -0.33 -1.86
N ASN A 252 29.97 -0.33 -1.56
CA ASN A 252 30.95 -1.08 -2.35
C ASN A 252 30.59 -2.57 -2.42
N THR A 253 30.20 -3.17 -1.30
CA THR A 253 29.72 -4.57 -1.27
C THR A 253 28.49 -4.78 -2.16
N ILE A 254 27.52 -3.86 -2.14
CA ILE A 254 26.32 -3.93 -2.98
C ILE A 254 26.70 -3.85 -4.47
N PHE A 255 27.58 -2.94 -4.85
CA PHE A 255 28.05 -2.82 -6.24
C PHE A 255 28.78 -4.08 -6.70
N ASN A 256 29.66 -4.64 -5.87
CA ASN A 256 30.32 -5.91 -6.19
C ASN A 256 29.31 -7.06 -6.35
N CYS A 257 28.29 -7.17 -5.48
CA CYS A 257 27.24 -8.18 -5.64
C CYS A 257 26.46 -8.02 -6.96
N TRP A 258 26.21 -6.79 -7.41
CA TRP A 258 25.57 -6.53 -8.70
C TRP A 258 26.47 -6.88 -9.89
N LEU A 259 27.77 -6.53 -9.80
CA LEU A 259 28.79 -6.90 -10.79
C LEU A 259 28.94 -8.43 -10.92
N GLU A 260 28.84 -9.15 -9.81
CA GLU A 260 28.92 -10.61 -9.72
C GLU A 260 27.60 -11.33 -10.07
N HIS A 261 26.59 -10.62 -10.58
CA HIS A 261 25.26 -11.17 -10.91
C HIS A 261 24.47 -11.75 -9.72
N ARG A 262 24.81 -11.40 -8.47
CA ARG A 262 24.10 -11.91 -7.29
C ARG A 262 22.76 -11.21 -7.04
N ILE A 263 22.61 -9.98 -7.54
CA ILE A 263 21.40 -9.15 -7.43
C ILE A 263 21.04 -8.50 -8.78
N ASP A 264 21.20 -9.24 -9.88
CA ASP A 264 20.97 -8.74 -11.24
C ASP A 264 19.48 -8.43 -11.57
N GLY A 265 18.56 -8.94 -10.77
CA GLY A 265 17.13 -8.57 -10.81
C GLY A 265 16.85 -7.13 -10.36
N LEU A 266 17.77 -6.51 -9.60
CA LEU A 266 17.65 -5.13 -9.12
C LEU A 266 17.80 -4.13 -10.28
N LYS A 267 16.74 -3.37 -10.54
CA LYS A 267 16.70 -2.32 -11.56
C LYS A 267 16.86 -0.93 -10.99
N PHE A 268 16.48 -0.71 -9.74
CA PHE A 268 16.61 0.59 -9.10
C PHE A 268 16.85 0.50 -7.60
N LEU A 269 17.75 1.35 -7.12
CA LEU A 269 18.08 1.49 -5.71
C LEU A 269 18.14 2.98 -5.37
N SER A 270 17.38 3.42 -4.37
CA SER A 270 17.48 4.77 -3.80
C SER A 270 17.68 4.66 -2.30
N ILE A 271 18.81 5.14 -1.79
CA ILE A 271 19.15 5.05 -0.37
C ILE A 271 19.65 6.39 0.14
N ARG A 272 19.06 6.88 1.23
CA ARG A 272 19.69 7.93 2.03
C ARG A 272 20.81 7.33 2.87
N MET A 273 22.03 7.71 2.55
CA MET A 273 23.25 7.19 3.20
C MET A 273 23.55 7.94 4.49
N ARG A 274 24.15 7.22 5.46
CA ARG A 274 24.65 7.84 6.69
C ARG A 274 25.93 8.62 6.43
N SER A 275 26.82 8.06 5.61
CA SER A 275 28.03 8.73 5.13
C SER A 275 28.44 8.21 3.75
N TYR A 276 28.97 9.13 2.93
CA TYR A 276 29.46 8.84 1.59
C TYR A 276 30.91 9.30 1.46
N SER A 277 31.77 8.38 1.04
CA SER A 277 33.17 8.58 0.69
C SER A 277 33.39 7.85 -0.63
N GLU A 278 33.57 8.61 -1.70
CA GLU A 278 33.74 8.07 -3.06
C GLU A 278 34.89 7.04 -3.12
N PHE A 279 36.01 7.36 -2.48
CA PHE A 279 37.17 6.47 -2.35
C PHE A 279 36.80 5.10 -1.76
N SER A 280 35.97 5.10 -0.71
CA SER A 280 35.54 3.84 -0.06
C SER A 280 34.54 3.07 -0.91
N VAL A 281 33.66 3.77 -1.64
CA VAL A 281 32.66 3.14 -2.52
C VAL A 281 33.31 2.46 -3.72
N PHE A 282 34.39 3.02 -4.28
CA PHE A 282 35.00 2.49 -5.52
C PHE A 282 36.23 1.64 -5.31
N LYS A 283 36.66 1.43 -4.06
CA LYS A 283 37.83 0.63 -3.73
C LYS A 283 37.79 -0.72 -4.46
N GLY A 284 38.76 -0.94 -5.35
CA GLY A 284 38.93 -2.17 -6.13
C GLY A 284 38.07 -2.29 -7.41
N ILE A 285 37.18 -1.33 -7.68
CA ILE A 285 36.32 -1.30 -8.87
C ILE A 285 36.47 0.00 -9.68
N GLU A 286 37.50 0.80 -9.39
CA GLU A 286 37.73 2.12 -10.00
C GLU A 286 37.79 2.06 -11.52
N HIS A 287 38.43 1.01 -12.06
CA HIS A 287 38.56 0.76 -13.49
C HIS A 287 37.21 0.49 -14.20
N ARG A 288 36.14 0.23 -13.45
CA ARG A 288 34.77 -0.02 -13.96
C ARG A 288 33.89 1.23 -13.91
N ILE A 289 34.42 2.33 -13.40
CA ILE A 289 33.69 3.59 -13.19
C ILE A 289 34.09 4.61 -14.25
N THR A 290 33.11 5.29 -14.84
CA THR A 290 33.34 6.45 -15.72
C THR A 290 32.34 7.54 -15.43
N ASP A 291 32.75 8.81 -15.44
CA ASP A 291 31.82 9.93 -15.26
C ASP A 291 30.90 10.10 -16.47
N THR A 292 29.70 10.63 -16.23
CA THR A 292 28.73 10.98 -17.29
C THR A 292 27.95 12.25 -16.96
N THR A 293 27.73 13.06 -18.00
CA THR A 293 26.97 14.31 -17.92
C THR A 293 25.57 14.19 -18.53
N ASP A 294 25.23 13.04 -19.13
CA ASP A 294 23.93 12.80 -19.74
C ASP A 294 22.82 13.01 -18.73
N GLY A 295 21.68 13.57 -19.13
CA GLY A 295 20.53 13.77 -18.24
C GLY A 295 19.59 12.58 -18.25
N VAL A 296 19.64 11.72 -17.24
CA VAL A 296 18.88 10.48 -17.16
C VAL A 296 18.07 10.47 -15.88
N LYS A 297 16.81 10.08 -16.03
CA LYS A 297 15.87 9.91 -14.92
C LYS A 297 15.31 8.49 -14.94
N PHE A 298 15.21 7.90 -13.77
CA PHE A 298 14.48 6.65 -13.58
C PHE A 298 13.04 6.97 -13.16
N LYS A 299 12.07 6.29 -13.76
CA LYS A 299 10.65 6.40 -13.36
C LYS A 299 10.27 5.13 -12.61
N SER A 300 10.01 5.25 -11.32
CA SER A 300 9.70 4.12 -10.45
C SER A 300 8.33 3.52 -10.72
N TYR A 301 8.08 2.39 -10.07
CA TYR A 301 6.78 1.73 -9.98
C TYR A 301 5.65 2.65 -9.50
N THR A 302 5.96 3.58 -8.59
CA THR A 302 5.01 4.59 -8.08
C THR A 302 4.85 5.79 -9.01
N ARG A 303 5.61 5.84 -10.12
CA ARG A 303 5.73 6.94 -11.09
C ARG A 303 6.51 8.15 -10.57
N GLU A 304 7.14 8.05 -9.40
CA GLU A 304 8.13 9.01 -8.93
C GLU A 304 9.33 9.01 -9.88
N SER A 305 9.95 10.18 -10.07
CA SER A 305 11.09 10.34 -10.96
C SER A 305 12.35 10.62 -10.15
N TYR A 306 13.36 9.78 -10.32
CA TYR A 306 14.64 9.88 -9.63
C TYR A 306 15.72 10.27 -10.62
N ARG A 307 16.52 11.27 -10.24
CA ARG A 307 17.67 11.68 -11.03
C ARG A 307 18.74 10.61 -10.90
N LEU A 308 19.24 10.11 -12.03
CA LEU A 308 20.41 9.22 -12.10
C LEU A 308 21.67 9.95 -12.54
N SER A 309 21.55 11.17 -13.06
CA SER A 309 22.71 11.90 -13.60
C SER A 309 22.52 13.43 -13.69
N PRO A 310 23.60 14.24 -13.82
CA PRO A 310 25.01 13.87 -14.01
C PRO A 310 25.50 13.01 -12.85
N GLY A 311 26.32 12.02 -13.17
CA GLY A 311 26.64 10.92 -12.27
C GLY A 311 27.76 10.07 -12.83
N LYS A 312 27.74 8.78 -12.53
CA LYS A 312 28.78 7.83 -12.92
C LYS A 312 28.15 6.57 -13.50
N HIS A 313 28.81 6.01 -14.50
CA HIS A 313 28.53 4.67 -15.02
C HIS A 313 29.30 3.64 -14.21
N LEU A 314 28.66 2.52 -13.93
CA LEU A 314 29.26 1.30 -13.44
C LEU A 314 29.06 0.21 -14.50
N ARG A 315 30.16 -0.30 -15.06
CA ARG A 315 30.12 -1.31 -16.13
C ARG A 315 30.35 -2.72 -15.59
N ARG A 316 29.44 -3.64 -15.93
CA ARG A 316 29.56 -5.08 -15.68
C ARG A 316 30.18 -5.80 -16.88
N ASP A 317 30.70 -7.00 -16.65
CA ASP A 317 31.47 -7.77 -17.65
C ASP A 317 30.62 -8.24 -18.83
N ASP A 318 29.31 -8.40 -18.63
CA ASP A 318 28.33 -8.68 -19.69
C ASP A 318 27.98 -7.45 -20.56
N GLY A 319 28.59 -6.29 -20.27
CA GLY A 319 28.34 -5.04 -20.98
C GLY A 319 27.14 -4.24 -20.46
N VAL A 320 26.42 -4.73 -19.45
CA VAL A 320 25.35 -3.95 -18.81
C VAL A 320 25.96 -2.77 -18.04
N ILE A 321 25.33 -1.60 -18.19
CA ILE A 321 25.75 -0.36 -17.54
C ILE A 321 24.65 0.09 -16.59
N ALA A 322 25.03 0.29 -15.34
CA ALA A 322 24.21 1.01 -14.38
C ALA A 322 24.69 2.46 -14.25
N LEU A 323 23.75 3.37 -14.00
CA LEU A 323 24.03 4.73 -13.61
C LEU A 323 23.87 4.88 -12.11
N PHE A 324 24.69 5.72 -11.50
CA PHE A 324 24.41 6.20 -10.16
C PHE A 324 24.81 7.66 -9.96
N THR A 325 24.15 8.30 -9.00
CA THR A 325 24.44 9.66 -8.56
C THR A 325 24.30 9.72 -7.06
N TYR A 326 25.13 10.55 -6.43
CA TYR A 326 25.01 10.90 -5.02
C TYR A 326 24.77 12.40 -4.90
N ASP A 327 23.73 12.78 -4.16
CA ASP A 327 23.47 14.17 -3.81
C ASP A 327 23.95 14.45 -2.38
N PRO A 328 25.00 15.27 -2.18
CA PRO A 328 25.53 15.57 -0.85
C PRO A 328 24.58 16.38 0.02
N THR A 329 23.64 17.14 -0.57
CA THR A 329 22.67 17.95 0.17
C THR A 329 21.60 17.07 0.80
N THR A 330 21.02 16.14 0.03
CA THR A 330 19.99 15.23 0.53
C THR A 330 20.54 13.93 1.11
N ARG A 331 21.83 13.67 0.88
CA ARG A 331 22.56 12.42 1.19
C ARG A 331 21.95 11.20 0.51
N ILE A 332 21.25 11.39 -0.60
CA ILE A 332 20.60 10.31 -1.34
C ILE A 332 21.53 9.83 -2.45
N LEU A 333 21.75 8.52 -2.48
CA LEU A 333 22.32 7.81 -3.60
C LEU A 333 21.20 7.15 -4.40
N ASN A 334 21.16 7.43 -5.70
CA ASN A 334 20.33 6.69 -6.64
C ASN A 334 21.23 5.84 -7.54
N PHE A 335 20.85 4.59 -7.75
CA PHE A 335 21.46 3.65 -8.68
C PHE A 335 20.35 3.06 -9.56
N GLY A 336 20.61 2.90 -10.86
CA GLY A 336 19.64 2.32 -11.78
C GLY A 336 20.31 1.61 -12.95
N ASP A 337 19.83 0.41 -13.24
CA ASP A 337 20.20 -0.36 -14.43
C ASP A 337 19.37 0.14 -15.63
N LEU A 338 20.06 0.54 -16.70
CA LEU A 338 19.44 1.14 -17.88
C LEU A 338 18.86 0.14 -18.88
N THR A 339 18.94 -1.16 -18.62
CA THR A 339 18.26 -2.17 -19.45
C THR A 339 16.74 -1.99 -19.39
N GLY A 340 16.21 -1.16 -20.30
CA GLY A 340 14.78 -0.80 -20.41
C GLY A 340 14.43 0.62 -19.98
N ALA A 341 15.40 1.46 -19.60
CA ALA A 341 15.13 2.85 -19.22
C ALA A 341 14.90 3.74 -20.46
N VAL A 342 13.91 4.63 -20.40
CA VAL A 342 13.69 5.66 -21.43
C VAL A 342 14.72 6.76 -21.22
N LEU A 343 15.67 6.88 -22.14
CA LEU A 343 16.56 8.03 -22.22
C LEU A 343 15.71 9.26 -22.56
N CYS A 344 15.45 10.12 -21.59
CA CYS A 344 14.97 11.46 -21.87
C CYS A 344 16.13 12.25 -22.50
N LYS A 345 16.28 12.18 -23.82
CA LYS A 345 17.11 13.15 -24.54
C LYS A 345 16.54 14.53 -24.25
N LYS A 346 17.39 15.45 -23.81
CA LYS A 346 17.03 16.87 -23.72
C LYS A 346 16.69 17.34 -25.15
N ASP A 347 15.52 17.96 -25.29
CA ASP A 347 15.23 18.86 -26.42
C ASP A 347 16.13 20.10 -26.34
#